data_AF-A0A7C3MUN5-F1
#
_entry.id   AF-A0A7C3MUN5-F1
#
_cell.length_a   1.000
_cell.length_b   1.000
_cell.length_c   1.000
_cell.angle_alpha   90.00
_cell.angle_beta   90.00
_cell.angle_gamma   90.00
#
_symmetry.space_group_name_H-M   'P 1'
#
loop_
_entity.id
_entity.type
_entity.pdbx_description
1 polymer ?
#
loop_
_entity_poly.entity_id
_entity_poly.type
_entity_poly.pdbx_seq_one_letter_code
_entity_poly.pdbx_strand_id
1 'polypeptide(L)'
;MVSRPEDDDRQVVLLKSLATQNRFYALAPKDSGWKNADTIESFPDDVVLGIAYPCLEDGLNDFATIRTTFDTLDYFPDDQELRAEMMGIIVEARDNLRRRLTELRDRIARYQAHFLGTDVEEFKQYTLNLCTKGVIRRTIDSMMKLDVFESVAQTELQMGLTATEDTMFRYEFGSGITVEEAAKLPPNEFIVRLFDDVLEAVECNDNYQSKYTFDRNVFQKFIALMFINYATTDPMFYGTNKADYGVSADRDMSDTPLYRAVREALLTIEAGNGFKPPAEPAAPEPTTQPAEEMEARVVELPAVPVMDQKLLVPLNSICRAAEQVAKLGNPRASEYADMILKAASVITEELKAMAIVSPLARNPADRAIHSETGGRSSS
;
A
#
# COMPACT_ATOMS: atom_id res chain seq x y z
N MET A 1 34.42 -19.74 2.97
CA MET A 1 35.04 -18.58 3.66
C MET A 1 34.02 -17.47 3.58
N VAL A 2 33.42 -17.06 4.70
CA VAL A 2 32.51 -15.91 4.74
C VAL A 2 33.42 -14.68 4.75
N SER A 3 33.43 -13.91 3.67
CA SER A 3 34.08 -12.59 3.63
C SER A 3 33.54 -11.73 4.76
N ARG A 4 34.39 -10.89 5.38
CA ARG A 4 33.90 -9.95 6.39
C ARG A 4 32.90 -8.99 5.71
N PRO A 5 31.85 -8.51 6.39
CA PRO A 5 30.90 -7.54 5.83
C PRO A 5 31.55 -6.27 5.25
N GLU A 6 32.77 -5.96 5.72
CA GLU A 6 33.62 -4.84 5.28
C GLU A 6 34.29 -5.07 3.92
N ASP A 7 34.40 -6.32 3.45
CA ASP A 7 35.04 -6.69 2.17
C ASP A 7 34.02 -6.85 1.03
N ASP A 8 32.73 -6.68 1.31
CA ASP A 8 31.66 -6.79 0.32
C ASP A 8 31.45 -5.45 -0.42
N ASP A 9 31.69 -5.40 -1.71
CA ASP A 9 31.51 -4.20 -2.54
C ASP A 9 30.17 -4.18 -3.30
N ARG A 10 29.25 -5.12 -3.01
CA ARG A 10 27.91 -5.11 -3.60
C ARG A 10 27.12 -3.90 -3.11
N GLN A 11 26.41 -3.27 -4.04
CA GLN A 11 25.51 -2.15 -3.76
C GLN A 11 24.11 -2.65 -3.42
N VAL A 12 23.41 -1.91 -2.55
CA VAL A 12 21.99 -2.12 -2.32
C VAL A 12 21.19 -1.48 -3.44
N VAL A 13 20.25 -2.24 -4.00
CA VAL A 13 19.28 -1.77 -5.00
C VAL A 13 17.87 -2.10 -4.54
N LEU A 14 16.92 -1.21 -4.82
CA LEU A 14 15.49 -1.47 -4.72
C LEU A 14 14.97 -1.84 -6.11
N LEU A 15 14.60 -3.09 -6.30
CA LEU A 15 14.13 -3.61 -7.58
C LEU A 15 12.63 -3.87 -7.53
N LYS A 16 11.98 -3.81 -8.69
CA LYS A 16 10.56 -4.09 -8.86
C LYS A 16 10.36 -5.32 -9.75
N SER A 17 9.54 -6.26 -9.31
CA SER A 17 9.12 -7.39 -10.15
C SER A 17 8.17 -6.91 -11.25
N LEU A 18 8.41 -7.32 -12.50
CA LEU A 18 7.48 -7.03 -13.59
C LEU A 18 6.16 -7.80 -13.42
N ALA A 19 6.23 -9.07 -13.00
CA ALA A 19 5.08 -9.96 -12.91
C ALA A 19 4.10 -9.59 -11.79
N THR A 20 4.61 -9.14 -10.64
CA THR A 20 3.81 -8.87 -9.44
C THR A 20 3.85 -7.41 -9.04
N GLN A 21 4.78 -6.61 -9.56
CA GLN A 21 4.99 -5.22 -9.16
C GLN A 21 5.39 -5.07 -7.68
N ASN A 22 5.76 -6.16 -6.99
CA ASN A 22 6.37 -6.11 -5.66
C ASN A 22 7.77 -5.52 -5.75
N ARG A 23 8.16 -4.78 -4.72
CA ARG A 23 9.51 -4.24 -4.59
C ARG A 23 10.28 -4.95 -3.50
N PHE A 24 11.55 -5.22 -3.75
CA PHE A 24 12.47 -5.80 -2.77
C PHE A 24 13.81 -5.09 -2.82
N TYR A 25 14.41 -4.93 -1.65
CA TYR A 25 15.82 -4.57 -1.55
C TYR A 25 16.69 -5.82 -1.78
N ALA A 26 17.78 -5.66 -2.51
CA ALA A 26 18.74 -6.73 -2.75
C ALA A 26 20.17 -6.18 -2.76
N LEU A 27 21.15 -7.04 -2.45
CA LEU A 27 22.55 -6.79 -2.75
C LEU A 27 22.81 -7.17 -4.20
N ALA A 28 23.02 -6.18 -5.07
CA ALA A 28 23.22 -6.41 -6.49
C ALA A 28 24.51 -7.23 -6.74
N PRO A 29 24.44 -8.40 -7.39
CA PRO A 29 25.63 -9.10 -7.84
C PRO A 29 26.44 -8.22 -8.79
N LYS A 30 27.78 -8.28 -8.73
CA LYS A 30 28.68 -7.38 -9.49
C LYS A 30 28.39 -7.34 -11.00
N ASP A 31 28.07 -8.51 -11.57
CA ASP A 31 27.85 -8.67 -13.00
C ASP A 31 26.37 -8.64 -13.40
N SER A 32 25.46 -8.35 -12.46
CA SER A 32 24.01 -8.36 -12.73
C SER A 32 23.56 -7.20 -13.62
N GLY A 33 24.30 -6.09 -13.64
CA GLY A 33 23.91 -4.85 -14.30
C GLY A 33 22.72 -4.13 -13.63
N TRP A 34 22.22 -4.63 -12.49
CA TRP A 34 21.07 -4.07 -11.80
C TRP A 34 21.36 -2.67 -11.26
N LYS A 35 20.41 -1.78 -11.48
CA LYS A 35 20.40 -0.43 -10.94
C LYS A 35 19.22 -0.23 -10.02
N ASN A 36 19.34 0.80 -9.20
CA ASN A 36 18.28 1.15 -8.29
C ASN A 36 17.01 1.57 -9.05
N ALA A 37 15.83 1.19 -8.53
CA ALA A 37 14.52 1.38 -9.15
C ALA A 37 14.30 0.63 -10.49
N ASP A 38 15.20 -0.27 -10.89
CA ASP A 38 14.97 -1.11 -12.07
C ASP A 38 13.74 -2.01 -11.90
N THR A 39 13.10 -2.31 -13.02
CA THR A 39 12.09 -3.37 -13.11
C THR A 39 12.71 -4.60 -13.77
N ILE A 40 12.60 -5.75 -13.12
CA ILE A 40 13.16 -7.02 -13.58
C ILE A 40 12.06 -8.05 -13.80
N GLU A 41 12.27 -8.99 -14.71
CA GLU A 41 11.27 -10.04 -15.01
C GLU A 41 11.01 -10.93 -13.79
N SER A 42 12.06 -11.39 -13.14
CA SER A 42 11.99 -12.21 -11.93
C SER A 42 13.23 -12.04 -11.07
N PHE A 43 13.05 -12.11 -9.74
CA PHE A 43 14.18 -12.19 -8.81
C PHE A 43 14.79 -13.60 -8.86
N PRO A 44 16.12 -13.73 -9.04
CA PRO A 44 16.81 -15.01 -8.95
C PRO A 44 16.54 -15.70 -7.61
N ASP A 45 16.36 -17.02 -7.63
CA ASP A 45 16.07 -17.81 -6.42
C ASP A 45 17.24 -17.83 -5.43
N ASP A 46 18.45 -17.48 -5.87
CA ASP A 46 19.69 -17.47 -5.08
C ASP A 46 20.02 -16.10 -4.46
N VAL A 47 19.11 -15.13 -4.57
CA VAL A 47 19.30 -13.79 -3.99
C VAL A 47 18.43 -13.60 -2.76
N VAL A 48 19.06 -13.16 -1.66
CA VAL A 48 18.37 -12.74 -0.43
C VAL A 48 17.70 -11.39 -0.67
N LEU A 49 16.44 -11.30 -0.25
CA LEU A 49 15.57 -10.15 -0.47
C LEU A 49 15.14 -9.51 0.84
N GLY A 50 15.13 -8.19 0.85
CA GLY A 50 14.67 -7.37 1.96
C GLY A 50 13.32 -6.74 1.68
N ILE A 51 12.39 -6.89 2.62
CA ILE A 51 11.08 -6.24 2.64
C ILE A 51 11.19 -5.09 3.66
N ALA A 52 11.29 -3.86 3.19
CA ALA A 52 11.12 -2.69 4.04
C ALA A 52 9.65 -2.28 4.08
N TYR A 53 9.27 -1.41 5.02
CA TYR A 53 7.88 -1.00 5.19
C TYR A 53 7.19 -0.50 3.89
N PRO A 54 7.84 0.35 3.05
CA PRO A 54 7.23 0.82 1.79
C PRO A 54 6.90 -0.29 0.78
N CYS A 55 7.57 -1.46 0.86
CA CYS A 55 7.32 -2.57 -0.05
C CYS A 55 5.91 -3.16 0.11
N LEU A 56 5.31 -3.07 1.31
CA LEU A 56 3.92 -3.49 1.54
C LEU A 56 2.90 -2.45 1.07
N GLU A 57 3.28 -1.16 1.04
CA GLU A 57 2.38 -0.09 0.62
C GLU A 57 1.96 -0.21 -0.85
N ASP A 58 2.77 -0.86 -1.69
CA ASP A 58 2.45 -1.06 -3.11
C ASP A 58 1.14 -1.85 -3.32
N GLY A 59 0.79 -2.74 -2.39
CA GLY A 59 -0.49 -3.46 -2.40
C GLY A 59 -1.70 -2.56 -2.14
N LEU A 60 -1.53 -1.44 -1.43
CA LEU A 60 -2.63 -0.51 -1.11
C LEU A 60 -3.27 0.11 -2.36
N ASN A 61 -2.55 0.16 -3.48
CA ASN A 61 -3.10 0.67 -4.74
C ASN A 61 -4.23 -0.24 -5.25
N ASP A 62 -4.05 -1.57 -5.22
CA ASP A 62 -5.07 -2.50 -5.67
C ASP A 62 -6.29 -2.47 -4.71
N PHE A 63 -6.07 -2.35 -3.40
CA PHE A 63 -7.15 -2.13 -2.42
C PHE A 63 -7.92 -0.83 -2.69
N ALA A 64 -7.22 0.27 -3.01
CA ALA A 64 -7.83 1.55 -3.33
C ALA A 64 -8.67 1.49 -4.62
N THR A 65 -8.18 0.79 -5.65
CA THR A 65 -8.95 0.52 -6.87
C THR A 65 -10.25 -0.21 -6.51
N ILE A 66 -10.18 -1.34 -5.80
CA ILE A 66 -11.38 -2.10 -5.43
C ILE A 66 -12.39 -1.26 -4.65
N ARG A 67 -11.92 -0.51 -3.63
CA ARG A 67 -12.79 0.36 -2.83
C ARG A 67 -13.47 1.44 -3.67
N THR A 68 -12.71 2.17 -4.48
CA THR A 68 -13.26 3.25 -5.31
C THR A 68 -14.20 2.72 -6.40
N THR A 69 -13.95 1.51 -6.91
CA THR A 69 -14.86 0.82 -7.81
C THR A 69 -16.18 0.45 -7.12
N PHE A 70 -16.16 -0.02 -5.87
CA PHE A 70 -17.41 -0.21 -5.12
C PHE A 70 -18.12 1.11 -4.81
N ASP A 71 -17.39 2.16 -4.42
CA ASP A 71 -17.99 3.49 -4.21
C ASP A 71 -18.73 3.94 -5.49
N THR A 72 -18.14 3.70 -6.66
CA THR A 72 -18.77 3.99 -7.96
C THR A 72 -20.05 3.17 -8.17
N LEU A 73 -20.03 1.87 -7.86
CA LEU A 73 -21.21 1.00 -7.96
C LEU A 73 -22.36 1.47 -7.07
N ASP A 74 -22.05 1.97 -5.88
CA ASP A 74 -23.05 2.47 -4.93
C ASP A 74 -23.75 3.76 -5.44
N TYR A 75 -23.06 4.57 -6.25
CA TYR A 75 -23.64 5.75 -6.91
C TYR A 75 -24.56 5.41 -8.10
N PHE A 76 -24.37 4.26 -8.74
CA PHE A 76 -25.10 3.85 -9.95
C PHE A 76 -25.70 2.43 -9.80
N PRO A 77 -26.60 2.21 -8.82
CA PRO A 77 -27.04 0.86 -8.45
C PRO A 77 -27.82 0.13 -9.55
N ASP A 78 -28.51 0.88 -10.43
CA ASP A 78 -29.40 0.37 -11.46
C ASP A 78 -28.71 0.12 -12.82
N ASP A 79 -27.46 0.56 -12.99
CA ASP A 79 -26.71 0.43 -14.24
C ASP A 79 -26.01 -0.93 -14.31
N GLN A 80 -26.62 -1.89 -15.01
CA GLN A 80 -26.11 -3.25 -15.14
C GLN A 80 -24.88 -3.36 -16.04
N GLU A 81 -24.75 -2.48 -17.04
CA GLU A 81 -23.60 -2.47 -17.95
C GLU A 81 -22.37 -1.95 -17.22
N LEU A 82 -22.52 -0.82 -16.53
CA LEU A 82 -21.48 -0.29 -15.65
C LEU A 82 -21.12 -1.30 -14.55
N ARG A 83 -22.11 -1.99 -13.98
CA ARG A 83 -21.86 -3.03 -12.97
C ARG A 83 -20.96 -4.14 -13.52
N ALA A 84 -21.21 -4.61 -14.74
CA ALA A 84 -20.38 -5.64 -15.35
C ALA A 84 -18.93 -5.17 -15.57
N GLU A 85 -18.75 -3.94 -16.07
CA GLU A 85 -17.42 -3.34 -16.27
C GLU A 85 -16.66 -3.16 -14.95
N MET A 86 -17.29 -2.55 -13.95
CA MET A 86 -16.70 -2.30 -12.64
C MET A 86 -16.34 -3.60 -11.91
N MET A 87 -17.18 -4.64 -12.00
CA MET A 87 -16.82 -5.95 -11.46
C MET A 87 -15.61 -6.56 -12.19
N GLY A 88 -15.45 -6.29 -13.49
CA GLY A 88 -14.24 -6.65 -14.24
C GLY A 88 -12.97 -6.02 -13.66
N ILE A 89 -13.02 -4.72 -13.33
CA ILE A 89 -11.91 -4.00 -12.70
C ILE A 89 -11.58 -4.59 -11.31
N ILE A 90 -12.61 -4.93 -10.52
CA ILE A 90 -12.42 -5.56 -9.21
C ILE A 90 -11.72 -6.92 -9.35
N VAL A 91 -12.10 -7.72 -10.35
CA VAL A 91 -11.47 -9.02 -10.62
C VAL A 91 -10.00 -8.86 -11.00
N GLU A 92 -9.67 -7.90 -11.87
CA GLU A 92 -8.27 -7.64 -12.26
C GLU A 92 -7.42 -7.19 -11.06
N ALA A 93 -7.90 -6.22 -10.28
CA ALA A 93 -7.21 -5.74 -9.08
C ALA A 93 -7.03 -6.86 -8.04
N ARG A 94 -8.03 -7.72 -7.90
CA ARG A 94 -7.95 -8.91 -7.04
C ARG A 94 -6.90 -9.91 -7.52
N ASP A 95 -6.82 -10.17 -8.82
CA ASP A 95 -5.79 -11.05 -9.38
C ASP A 95 -4.37 -10.50 -9.20
N ASN A 96 -4.22 -9.17 -9.24
CA ASN A 96 -2.96 -8.50 -8.90
C ASN A 96 -2.61 -8.70 -7.42
N LEU A 97 -3.57 -8.46 -6.51
CA LEU A 97 -3.38 -8.71 -5.06
C LEU A 97 -2.98 -10.15 -4.78
N ARG A 98 -3.69 -11.12 -5.36
CA ARG A 98 -3.39 -12.54 -5.20
C ARG A 98 -1.96 -12.86 -5.63
N ARG A 99 -1.53 -12.39 -6.82
CA ARG A 99 -0.17 -12.59 -7.33
C ARG A 99 0.89 -11.97 -6.41
N ARG A 100 0.69 -10.73 -5.98
CA ARG A 100 1.59 -10.01 -5.06
C ARG A 100 1.77 -10.72 -3.73
N LEU A 101 0.65 -11.06 -3.09
CA LEU A 101 0.64 -11.70 -1.77
C LEU A 101 1.20 -13.13 -1.84
N THR A 102 0.92 -13.86 -2.93
CA THR A 102 1.48 -15.20 -3.16
C THR A 102 2.99 -15.15 -3.26
N GLU A 103 3.55 -14.21 -4.03
CA GLU A 103 5.01 -14.07 -4.12
C GLU A 103 5.64 -13.71 -2.77
N LEU A 104 5.06 -12.78 -2.01
CA LEU A 104 5.55 -12.44 -0.68
C LEU A 104 5.54 -13.67 0.24
N ARG A 105 4.39 -14.36 0.30
CA ARG A 105 4.20 -15.59 1.10
C ARG A 105 5.24 -16.66 0.74
N ASP A 106 5.37 -16.97 -0.56
CA ASP A 106 6.27 -18.03 -1.04
C ASP A 106 7.74 -17.72 -0.78
N ARG A 107 8.16 -16.45 -0.94
CA ARG A 107 9.54 -16.02 -0.69
C ARG A 107 9.87 -15.99 0.79
N ILE A 108 8.93 -15.59 1.65
CA ILE A 108 9.11 -15.67 3.12
C ILE A 108 9.17 -17.14 3.58
N ALA A 109 8.30 -18.00 3.04
CA ALA A 109 8.25 -19.42 3.38
C ALA A 109 9.56 -20.15 3.02
N ARG A 110 10.20 -19.76 1.92
CA ARG A 110 11.50 -20.31 1.48
C ARG A 110 12.71 -19.59 2.09
N TYR A 111 12.51 -18.70 3.07
CA TYR A 111 13.57 -17.90 3.71
C TYR A 111 14.40 -17.09 2.70
N GLN A 112 13.77 -16.65 1.60
CA GLN A 112 14.40 -15.80 0.61
C GLN A 112 14.15 -14.33 0.92
N ALA A 113 12.92 -13.98 1.32
CA ALA A 113 12.53 -12.61 1.64
C ALA A 113 12.33 -12.42 3.15
N HIS A 114 12.85 -11.31 3.68
CA HIS A 114 12.87 -11.01 5.11
C HIS A 114 12.38 -9.60 5.39
N PHE A 115 11.53 -9.43 6.40
CA PHE A 115 11.19 -8.11 6.92
C PHE A 115 12.41 -7.46 7.58
N LEU A 116 12.86 -6.34 7.02
CA LEU A 116 14.06 -5.67 7.49
C LEU A 116 13.76 -4.77 8.68
N GLY A 117 14.55 -4.92 9.75
CA GLY A 117 14.38 -4.16 10.99
C GLY A 117 13.22 -4.63 11.86
N THR A 118 12.52 -5.68 11.47
CA THR A 118 11.38 -6.23 12.20
C THR A 118 11.82 -7.36 13.13
N ASP A 119 11.50 -7.26 14.42
CA ASP A 119 11.61 -8.41 15.32
C ASP A 119 10.44 -9.36 15.06
N VAL A 120 10.73 -10.53 14.47
CA VAL A 120 9.70 -11.52 14.08
C VAL A 120 9.02 -12.18 15.28
N GLU A 121 9.67 -12.27 16.44
CA GLU A 121 9.04 -12.78 17.66
C GLU A 121 8.11 -11.71 18.24
N GLU A 122 8.55 -10.45 18.26
CA GLU A 122 7.69 -9.33 18.66
C GLU A 122 6.48 -9.21 17.73
N PHE A 123 6.68 -9.32 16.41
CA PHE A 123 5.61 -9.34 15.40
C PHE A 123 4.56 -10.40 15.74
N LYS A 124 5.00 -11.64 15.98
CA LYS A 124 4.11 -12.75 16.36
C LYS A 124 3.36 -12.43 17.65
N GLN A 125 4.06 -11.99 18.69
CA GLN A 125 3.44 -11.68 19.97
C GLN A 125 2.43 -10.53 19.88
N TYR A 126 2.71 -9.52 19.06
CA TYR A 126 1.82 -8.40 18.80
C TYR A 126 0.57 -8.86 18.04
N THR A 127 0.71 -9.75 17.06
CA THR A 127 -0.42 -10.39 16.36
C THR A 127 -1.31 -11.17 17.31
N LEU A 128 -0.73 -11.97 18.22
CA LEU A 128 -1.49 -12.72 19.22
C LEU A 128 -2.22 -11.80 20.22
N ASN A 129 -1.60 -10.68 20.59
CA ASN A 129 -2.27 -9.65 21.40
C ASN A 129 -3.45 -9.04 20.64
N LEU A 130 -3.32 -8.81 19.33
CA LEU A 130 -4.41 -8.31 18.48
C LEU A 130 -5.58 -9.31 18.39
N CYS A 131 -5.30 -10.61 18.36
CA CYS A 131 -6.34 -11.65 18.38
C CYS A 131 -7.09 -11.69 19.72
N THR A 132 -6.36 -11.61 20.83
CA THR A 132 -6.92 -11.85 22.18
C THR A 132 -7.48 -10.60 22.85
N LYS A 133 -6.69 -9.52 22.88
CA LYS A 133 -7.05 -8.25 23.52
C LYS A 133 -7.74 -7.31 22.55
N GLY A 134 -7.32 -7.35 21.28
CA GLY A 134 -7.72 -6.39 20.27
C GLY A 134 -7.03 -5.03 20.43
N VAL A 135 -7.35 -4.12 19.51
CA VAL A 135 -6.89 -2.73 19.52
C VAL A 135 -8.05 -1.82 19.14
N ILE A 136 -8.01 -0.57 19.57
CA ILE A 136 -9.02 0.41 19.19
C ILE A 136 -8.95 0.64 17.67
N ARG A 137 -10.08 0.49 16.98
CA ARG A 137 -10.23 0.68 15.52
C ARG A 137 -9.64 2.02 15.05
N ARG A 138 -10.01 3.10 15.74
CA ARG A 138 -9.51 4.46 15.49
C ARG A 138 -7.99 4.57 15.59
N THR A 139 -7.35 3.79 16.45
CA THR A 139 -5.88 3.79 16.58
C THR A 139 -5.23 3.23 15.32
N ILE A 140 -5.74 2.12 14.78
CA ILE A 140 -5.23 1.57 13.51
C ILE A 140 -5.45 2.57 12.38
N ASP A 141 -6.68 3.09 12.24
CA ASP A 141 -7.01 4.08 11.20
C ASP A 141 -6.11 5.32 11.28
N SER A 142 -5.87 5.85 12.49
CA SER A 142 -5.00 7.02 12.68
C SER A 142 -3.54 6.73 12.32
N MET A 143 -3.01 5.57 12.72
CA MET A 143 -1.62 5.20 12.44
C MET A 143 -1.38 4.87 10.97
N MET A 144 -2.32 4.16 10.35
CA MET A 144 -2.25 3.77 8.95
C MET A 144 -2.74 4.88 8.00
N LYS A 145 -3.27 5.98 8.55
CA LYS A 145 -3.88 7.10 7.81
C LYS A 145 -5.00 6.62 6.89
N LEU A 146 -5.85 5.74 7.38
CA LEU A 146 -7.00 5.13 6.70
C LEU A 146 -8.29 5.38 7.51
N ASP A 147 -9.42 4.97 6.95
CA ASP A 147 -10.77 5.11 7.53
C ASP A 147 -11.55 3.78 7.48
N VAL A 148 -10.83 2.65 7.37
CA VAL A 148 -11.43 1.34 7.07
C VAL A 148 -12.10 0.77 8.31
N PHE A 149 -11.46 0.87 9.47
CA PHE A 149 -11.95 0.19 10.67
C PHE A 149 -13.16 0.90 11.26
N GLU A 150 -13.14 2.23 11.31
CA GLU A 150 -14.29 3.05 11.70
C GLU A 150 -15.44 2.92 10.71
N SER A 151 -15.19 2.94 9.39
CA SER A 151 -16.25 2.77 8.38
C SER A 151 -16.98 1.44 8.50
N VAL A 152 -16.25 0.35 8.73
CA VAL A 152 -16.84 -0.99 8.98
C VAL A 152 -17.67 -0.99 10.27
N ALA A 153 -17.16 -0.40 11.36
CA ALA A 153 -17.89 -0.34 12.63
C ALA A 153 -19.20 0.47 12.53
N GLN A 154 -19.16 1.59 11.81
CA GLN A 154 -20.35 2.40 11.55
C GLN A 154 -21.39 1.63 10.72
N THR A 155 -20.94 0.89 9.71
CA THR A 155 -21.82 0.07 8.88
C THR A 155 -22.47 -1.05 9.71
N GLU A 156 -21.70 -1.72 10.58
CA GLU A 156 -22.20 -2.75 11.51
C GLU A 156 -23.29 -2.22 12.43
N LEU A 157 -23.09 -1.03 12.99
CA LEU A 157 -24.07 -0.37 13.84
C LEU A 157 -25.35 -0.03 13.06
N GLN A 158 -25.22 0.53 11.86
CA GLN A 158 -26.36 0.88 11.00
C GLN A 158 -27.17 -0.35 10.57
N MET A 159 -26.51 -1.48 10.31
CA MET A 159 -27.14 -2.76 9.98
C MET A 159 -27.71 -3.49 11.21
N GLY A 160 -27.47 -2.99 12.43
CA GLY A 160 -27.90 -3.64 13.67
C GLY A 160 -27.18 -4.96 13.98
N LEU A 161 -25.98 -5.16 13.40
CA LEU A 161 -25.15 -6.34 13.63
C LEU A 161 -24.49 -6.31 15.02
N THR A 162 -24.35 -5.12 15.61
CA THR A 162 -23.82 -4.91 16.95
C THR A 162 -24.76 -4.01 17.76
N ALA A 163 -24.89 -4.30 19.06
CA ALA A 163 -25.75 -3.53 19.98
C ALA A 163 -25.06 -2.27 20.54
N THR A 164 -23.74 -2.18 20.38
CA THR A 164 -22.88 -1.09 20.83
C THR A 164 -21.87 -0.77 19.75
N GLU A 165 -21.33 0.46 19.74
CA GLU A 165 -20.12 0.76 18.97
C GLU A 165 -18.99 -0.16 19.45
N ASP A 166 -18.77 -1.26 18.73
CA ASP A 166 -17.60 -2.10 18.97
C ASP A 166 -16.38 -1.34 18.46
N THR A 167 -15.79 -0.58 19.38
CA THR A 167 -14.61 0.23 19.12
C THR A 167 -13.35 -0.61 18.98
N MET A 168 -13.40 -1.89 19.32
CA MET A 168 -12.25 -2.79 19.28
C MET A 168 -12.24 -3.57 17.97
N PHE A 169 -11.08 -3.67 17.36
CA PHE A 169 -10.77 -4.64 16.33
C PHE A 169 -10.01 -5.80 16.95
N ARG A 170 -10.44 -7.02 16.66
CA ARG A 170 -9.70 -8.24 16.96
C ARG A 170 -9.40 -8.94 15.66
N TYR A 171 -8.15 -9.36 15.48
CA TYR A 171 -7.81 -10.18 14.33
C TYR A 171 -8.38 -11.58 14.55
N GLU A 172 -9.19 -12.04 13.60
CA GLU A 172 -9.77 -13.38 13.61
C GLU A 172 -9.14 -14.17 12.47
N PHE A 173 -8.49 -15.30 12.77
CA PHE A 173 -8.07 -16.25 11.74
C PHE A 173 -9.29 -16.89 11.08
N GLY A 174 -9.18 -17.18 9.79
CA GLY A 174 -10.17 -17.91 9.01
C GLY A 174 -10.32 -19.36 9.46
N SER A 175 -11.25 -20.08 8.82
CA SER A 175 -11.60 -21.45 9.14
C SER A 175 -10.48 -22.42 8.73
N GLY A 176 -9.44 -22.52 9.54
CA GLY A 176 -8.31 -23.41 9.27
C GLY A 176 -7.27 -23.49 10.38
N ILE A 177 -7.28 -22.55 11.32
CA ILE A 177 -6.39 -22.57 12.49
C ILE A 177 -7.01 -21.80 13.66
N THR A 178 -6.88 -22.30 14.90
CA THR A 178 -7.22 -21.50 16.08
C THR A 178 -6.06 -20.60 16.51
N VAL A 179 -6.34 -19.59 17.35
CA VAL A 179 -5.29 -18.72 17.90
C VAL A 179 -4.27 -19.53 18.70
N GLU A 180 -4.71 -20.56 19.42
CA GLU A 180 -3.84 -21.45 20.22
C GLU A 180 -2.96 -22.34 19.35
N GLU A 181 -3.46 -22.77 18.18
CA GLU A 181 -2.68 -23.53 17.21
C GLU A 181 -1.65 -22.61 16.52
N ALA A 182 -2.08 -21.43 16.08
CA ALA A 182 -1.20 -20.43 15.49
C ALA A 182 -0.08 -20.03 16.47
N ALA A 183 -0.39 -19.84 17.75
CA ALA A 183 0.60 -19.47 18.77
C ALA A 183 1.75 -20.47 18.92
N LYS A 184 1.55 -21.74 18.54
CA LYS A 184 2.59 -22.79 18.60
C LYS A 184 3.54 -22.79 17.40
N LEU A 185 3.19 -22.11 16.31
CA LEU A 185 4.05 -22.02 15.12
C LEU A 185 5.34 -21.24 15.43
N PRO A 186 6.49 -21.63 14.88
CA PRO A 186 7.68 -20.78 14.85
C PRO A 186 7.39 -19.41 14.22
N PRO A 187 8.09 -18.32 14.60
CA PRO A 187 7.79 -16.97 14.10
C PRO A 187 7.69 -16.83 12.58
N ASN A 188 8.61 -17.45 11.83
CA ASN A 188 8.58 -17.38 10.37
C ASN A 188 7.35 -18.11 9.80
N GLU A 189 7.07 -19.33 10.29
CA GLU A 189 5.89 -20.10 9.89
C GLU A 189 4.59 -19.39 10.29
N PHE A 190 4.59 -18.67 11.41
CA PHE A 190 3.47 -17.85 11.85
C PHE A 190 3.19 -16.70 10.87
N ILE A 191 4.23 -15.99 10.42
CA ILE A 191 4.10 -14.93 9.41
C ILE A 191 3.56 -15.51 8.11
N VAL A 192 4.10 -16.65 7.65
CA VAL A 192 3.59 -17.34 6.45
C VAL A 192 2.11 -17.68 6.61
N ARG A 193 1.70 -18.24 7.76
CA ARG A 193 0.29 -18.53 8.04
C ARG A 193 -0.59 -17.28 8.03
N LEU A 194 -0.08 -16.15 8.51
CA LEU A 194 -0.79 -14.87 8.48
C LEU A 194 -1.01 -14.39 7.03
N PHE A 195 -0.01 -14.57 6.16
CA PHE A 195 -0.17 -14.30 4.73
C PHE A 195 -1.16 -15.26 4.06
N ASP A 196 -1.11 -16.56 4.39
CA ASP A 196 -2.08 -17.54 3.90
C ASP A 196 -3.51 -17.15 4.30
N ASP A 197 -3.71 -16.65 5.52
CA ASP A 197 -5.02 -16.19 5.99
C ASP A 197 -5.55 -14.98 5.20
N VAL A 198 -4.68 -14.01 4.90
CA VAL A 198 -5.02 -12.88 4.03
C VAL A 198 -5.31 -13.36 2.60
N LEU A 199 -4.52 -14.30 2.07
CA LEU A 199 -4.72 -14.90 0.75
C LEU A 199 -6.06 -15.65 0.66
N GLU A 200 -6.40 -16.47 1.66
CA GLU A 200 -7.69 -17.15 1.76
C GLU A 200 -8.85 -16.14 1.69
N ALA A 201 -8.72 -15.00 2.38
CA ALA A 201 -9.72 -13.93 2.31
C ALA A 201 -9.78 -13.27 0.91
N VAL A 202 -8.65 -13.03 0.27
CA VAL A 202 -8.58 -12.51 -1.12
C VAL A 202 -9.17 -13.51 -2.12
N GLU A 203 -9.00 -14.82 -1.90
CA GLU A 203 -9.48 -15.88 -2.79
C GLU A 203 -10.97 -16.22 -2.59
N CYS A 204 -11.59 -15.72 -1.52
CA CYS A 204 -13.02 -15.91 -1.30
C CYS A 204 -13.87 -14.94 -2.13
N ASN A 205 -14.64 -15.46 -3.10
CA ASN A 205 -15.51 -14.66 -3.97
C ASN A 205 -16.58 -13.87 -3.19
N ASP A 206 -17.09 -14.44 -2.09
CA ASP A 206 -18.15 -13.81 -1.29
C ASP A 206 -17.68 -12.52 -0.62
N ASN A 207 -16.37 -12.35 -0.45
CA ASN A 207 -15.81 -11.12 0.08
C ASN A 207 -15.91 -9.93 -0.89
N TYR A 208 -16.28 -10.16 -2.15
CA TYR A 208 -16.39 -9.13 -3.19
C TYR A 208 -17.84 -8.79 -3.55
N GLN A 209 -18.81 -9.15 -2.69
CA GLN A 209 -20.22 -8.83 -2.89
C GLN A 209 -20.56 -7.36 -2.61
N SER A 210 -19.80 -6.69 -1.74
CA SER A 210 -19.98 -5.28 -1.40
C SER A 210 -18.71 -4.68 -0.80
N LYS A 211 -18.61 -3.34 -0.81
CA LYS A 211 -17.53 -2.62 -0.12
C LYS A 211 -17.37 -3.04 1.34
N TYR A 212 -18.48 -3.15 2.06
CA TYR A 212 -18.49 -3.55 3.47
C TYR A 212 -17.86 -4.93 3.68
N THR A 213 -18.27 -5.91 2.89
CA THR A 213 -17.79 -7.29 3.02
C THR A 213 -16.30 -7.38 2.67
N PHE A 214 -15.87 -6.66 1.63
CA PHE A 214 -14.47 -6.55 1.23
C PHE A 214 -13.62 -5.89 2.32
N ASP A 215 -14.05 -4.72 2.81
CA ASP A 215 -13.33 -3.97 3.84
C ASP A 215 -13.20 -4.81 5.11
N ARG A 216 -14.29 -5.42 5.59
CA ARG A 216 -14.33 -6.23 6.81
C ARG A 216 -13.46 -7.49 6.69
N ASN A 217 -13.61 -8.26 5.61
CA ASN A 217 -13.04 -9.61 5.56
C ASN A 217 -11.66 -9.65 4.92
N VAL A 218 -11.33 -8.70 4.03
CA VAL A 218 -10.06 -8.69 3.28
C VAL A 218 -9.19 -7.53 3.71
N PHE A 219 -9.70 -6.30 3.61
CA PHE A 219 -8.85 -5.13 3.76
C PHE A 219 -8.38 -4.93 5.21
N GLN A 220 -9.26 -5.10 6.19
CA GLN A 220 -8.90 -5.05 7.61
C GLN A 220 -7.81 -6.06 7.97
N LYS A 221 -7.82 -7.27 7.40
CA LYS A 221 -6.78 -8.27 7.64
C LYS A 221 -5.43 -7.82 7.08
N PHE A 222 -5.41 -7.31 5.86
CA PHE A 222 -4.18 -6.79 5.25
C PHE A 222 -3.62 -5.57 6.02
N ILE A 223 -4.49 -4.63 6.41
CA ILE A 223 -4.07 -3.48 7.21
C ILE A 223 -3.61 -3.89 8.61
N ALA A 224 -4.22 -4.90 9.23
CA ALA A 224 -3.73 -5.44 10.49
C ALA A 224 -2.29 -5.96 10.35
N LEU A 225 -1.99 -6.70 9.29
CA LEU A 225 -0.62 -7.16 8.98
C LEU A 225 0.34 -5.97 8.83
N MET A 226 -0.03 -4.95 8.06
CA MET A 226 0.80 -3.75 7.89
C MET A 226 0.99 -2.98 9.21
N PHE A 227 -0.07 -2.86 10.02
CA PHE A 227 -0.04 -2.19 11.32
C PHE A 227 0.87 -2.91 12.31
N ILE A 228 0.82 -4.23 12.36
CA ILE A 228 1.72 -5.04 13.17
C ILE A 228 3.16 -4.85 12.70
N ASN A 229 3.40 -4.96 11.39
CA ASN A 229 4.72 -4.73 10.83
C ASN A 229 5.26 -3.34 11.19
N TYR A 230 4.44 -2.30 11.05
CA TYR A 230 4.80 -0.95 11.47
C TYR A 230 5.13 -0.89 12.96
N ALA A 231 4.32 -1.48 13.83
CA ALA A 231 4.51 -1.42 15.27
C ALA A 231 5.79 -2.11 15.76
N THR A 232 6.30 -3.08 15.02
CA THR A 232 7.44 -3.93 15.42
C THR A 232 8.68 -3.77 14.54
N THR A 233 8.72 -2.75 13.68
CA THR A 233 9.86 -2.45 12.81
C THR A 233 10.63 -1.25 13.34
N ASP A 234 11.96 -1.33 13.32
CA ASP A 234 12.79 -0.18 13.65
C ASP A 234 12.47 1.00 12.70
N PRO A 235 12.18 2.21 13.23
CA PRO A 235 11.86 3.39 12.43
C PRO A 235 12.89 3.75 11.34
N MET A 236 14.15 3.32 11.47
CA MET A 236 15.16 3.46 10.42
C MET A 236 14.69 2.85 9.08
N PHE A 237 13.89 1.79 9.12
CA PHE A 237 13.39 1.07 7.93
C PHE A 237 12.07 1.61 7.38
N TYR A 238 11.54 2.70 7.94
CA TYR A 238 10.36 3.37 7.39
C TYR A 238 10.67 4.21 6.15
N GLY A 239 11.95 4.55 5.92
CA GLY A 239 12.35 5.44 4.83
C GLY A 239 11.81 6.86 4.98
N THR A 240 11.54 7.30 6.21
CA THR A 240 10.99 8.62 6.50
C THR A 240 12.03 9.74 6.46
N ASN A 241 13.32 9.43 6.28
CA ASN A 241 14.36 10.43 6.17
C ASN A 241 14.23 11.19 4.84
N LYS A 242 14.45 12.51 4.86
CA LYS A 242 14.42 13.33 3.64
C LYS A 242 15.35 12.79 2.54
N ALA A 243 16.48 12.21 2.94
CA ALA A 243 17.46 11.63 2.03
C ALA A 243 16.95 10.37 1.29
N ASP A 244 15.92 9.70 1.80
CA ASP A 244 15.40 8.45 1.23
C ASP A 244 14.30 8.68 0.17
N TYR A 245 13.70 9.87 0.11
CA TYR A 245 12.69 10.20 -0.90
C TYR A 245 13.28 10.35 -2.29
N GLY A 246 12.48 10.07 -3.34
CA GLY A 246 12.86 10.31 -4.73
C GLY A 246 13.84 9.26 -5.25
N VAL A 247 13.52 7.99 -4.99
CA VAL A 247 14.25 6.82 -5.50
C VAL A 247 14.19 6.84 -7.03
N SER A 248 15.35 6.89 -7.68
CA SER A 248 15.50 6.82 -9.14
C SER A 248 16.81 6.11 -9.50
N ALA A 249 16.93 5.66 -10.75
CA ALA A 249 18.12 4.99 -11.25
C ALA A 249 19.36 5.91 -11.32
N ASP A 250 19.14 7.22 -11.49
CA ASP A 250 20.21 8.21 -11.65
C ASP A 250 20.70 8.80 -10.32
N ARG A 251 19.98 8.54 -9.23
CA ARG A 251 20.32 9.05 -7.91
C ARG A 251 21.12 8.03 -7.14
N ASP A 252 22.27 8.47 -6.64
CA ASP A 252 23.04 7.68 -5.69
C ASP A 252 22.30 7.62 -4.35
N MET A 253 21.91 6.39 -3.98
CA MET A 253 21.23 6.08 -2.73
C MET A 253 22.14 5.32 -1.75
N SER A 254 23.34 4.89 -2.14
CA SER A 254 24.14 3.97 -1.31
C SER A 254 24.54 4.57 0.04
N ASP A 255 24.60 5.90 0.12
CA ASP A 255 24.98 6.63 1.31
C ASP A 255 23.81 7.07 2.20
N THR A 256 22.55 6.80 1.81
CA THR A 256 21.42 7.19 2.66
C THR A 256 21.32 6.30 3.90
N PRO A 257 20.77 6.81 5.02
CA PRO A 257 20.63 6.04 6.24
C PRO A 257 19.90 4.72 6.04
N LEU A 258 18.80 4.72 5.26
CA LEU A 258 18.05 3.51 4.95
C LEU A 258 18.89 2.50 4.18
N TYR A 259 19.56 2.89 3.09
CA TYR A 259 20.30 1.94 2.24
C TYR A 259 21.49 1.34 2.97
N ARG A 260 22.13 2.10 3.87
CA ARG A 260 23.19 1.58 4.75
C ARG A 260 22.64 0.55 5.73
N ALA A 261 21.52 0.85 6.39
CA ALA A 261 20.87 -0.08 7.32
C ALA A 261 20.38 -1.36 6.61
N VAL A 262 19.80 -1.21 5.41
CA VAL A 262 19.41 -2.33 4.55
C VAL A 262 20.61 -3.18 4.18
N ARG A 263 21.74 -2.57 3.79
CA ARG A 263 22.96 -3.29 3.44
C ARG A 263 23.44 -4.17 4.61
N GLU A 264 23.53 -3.57 5.79
CA GLU A 264 23.96 -4.27 7.01
C GLU A 264 23.00 -5.42 7.37
N ALA A 265 21.69 -5.18 7.28
CA ALA A 265 20.68 -6.20 7.55
C ALA A 265 20.79 -7.39 6.57
N LEU A 266 20.89 -7.12 5.26
CA LEU A 266 21.01 -8.17 4.24
C LEU A 266 22.30 -9.00 4.41
N LEU A 267 23.44 -8.36 4.68
CA LEU A 267 24.70 -9.07 4.94
C LEU A 267 24.63 -9.93 6.20
N THR A 268 23.96 -9.44 7.25
CA THR A 268 23.75 -10.20 8.49
C THR A 268 22.88 -11.43 8.23
N ILE A 269 21.82 -11.29 7.43
CA ILE A 269 20.93 -12.39 7.03
C ILE A 269 21.71 -13.44 6.22
N GLU A 270 22.48 -13.04 5.21
CA GLU A 270 23.30 -13.96 4.40
C GLU A 270 24.31 -14.73 5.27
N ALA A 271 24.95 -14.06 6.24
CA ALA A 271 25.90 -14.68 7.15
C ALA A 271 25.24 -15.64 8.16
N GLY A 272 24.04 -15.32 8.64
CA GLY A 272 23.31 -16.10 9.63
C GLY A 272 22.57 -17.32 9.07
N ASN A 273 22.00 -17.20 7.86
CA ASN A 273 21.17 -18.26 7.28
C ASN A 273 21.95 -19.33 6.53
N GLY A 274 23.28 -19.17 6.36
CA GLY A 274 24.10 -20.10 5.58
C GLY A 274 23.49 -20.36 4.21
N PHE A 275 22.91 -19.32 3.60
CA PHE A 275 22.03 -19.40 2.44
C PHE A 275 22.65 -20.32 1.38
N LYS A 276 22.11 -21.53 1.29
CA LYS A 276 22.32 -22.43 0.18
C LYS A 276 21.13 -22.20 -0.73
N PRO A 277 21.32 -21.73 -1.98
CA PRO A 277 20.22 -21.68 -2.91
C PRO A 277 19.53 -23.04 -2.94
N PRO A 278 18.19 -23.08 -3.03
CA PRO A 278 17.49 -24.34 -3.19
C PRO A 278 18.13 -25.09 -4.36
N ALA A 279 18.53 -26.35 -4.13
CA ALA A 279 19.08 -27.18 -5.20
C ALA A 279 18.06 -27.18 -6.34
N GLU A 280 18.51 -26.84 -7.56
CA GLU A 280 17.71 -26.75 -8.78
C GLU A 280 16.50 -27.70 -8.74
N PRO A 281 15.26 -27.19 -8.71
CA PRO A 281 14.13 -28.04 -9.04
C PRO A 281 14.35 -28.52 -10.47
N ALA A 282 14.34 -29.85 -10.66
CA ALA A 282 14.45 -30.47 -11.97
C ALA A 282 13.51 -29.77 -12.95
N ALA A 283 14.08 -29.28 -14.06
CA ALA A 283 13.38 -28.49 -15.06
C ALA A 283 12.02 -29.15 -15.42
N PRO A 284 10.89 -28.43 -15.30
CA PRO A 284 9.64 -28.90 -15.86
C PRO A 284 9.78 -28.99 -17.39
N GLU A 285 9.34 -30.11 -17.96
CA GLU A 285 9.36 -30.35 -19.39
C GLU A 285 8.64 -29.22 -20.16
N PRO A 286 9.16 -28.80 -21.33
CA PRO A 286 8.63 -27.66 -22.04
C PRO A 286 7.27 -28.00 -22.68
N THR A 287 6.18 -27.56 -22.05
CA THR A 287 4.89 -27.41 -22.75
C THR A 287 4.99 -26.22 -23.70
N THR A 288 5.00 -26.54 -24.98
CA THR A 288 4.99 -25.62 -26.11
C THR A 288 3.60 -24.98 -26.23
N GLN A 289 3.49 -23.70 -25.92
CA GLN A 289 2.43 -22.83 -26.45
C GLN A 289 3.04 -21.53 -26.99
N PRO A 290 2.53 -20.98 -28.10
CA PRO A 290 3.18 -19.87 -28.80
C PRO A 290 2.94 -18.55 -28.06
N ALA A 291 4.02 -17.78 -27.89
CA ALA A 291 3.97 -16.41 -27.41
C ALA A 291 3.36 -15.50 -28.48
N GLU A 292 2.22 -14.89 -28.18
CA GLU A 292 1.77 -13.69 -28.87
C GLU A 292 2.45 -12.46 -28.24
N GLU A 293 3.07 -11.66 -29.11
CA GLU A 293 3.80 -10.44 -28.80
C GLU A 293 2.85 -9.39 -28.20
N MET A 294 3.01 -9.10 -26.90
CA MET A 294 2.36 -7.96 -26.27
C MET A 294 3.35 -6.79 -26.22
N GLU A 295 3.22 -5.88 -27.20
CA GLU A 295 3.97 -4.62 -27.23
C GLU A 295 3.76 -3.83 -25.93
N ALA A 296 4.89 -3.43 -25.35
CA ALA A 296 4.97 -2.60 -24.17
C ALA A 296 4.32 -1.22 -24.39
N ARG A 297 3.25 -0.94 -23.63
CA ARG A 297 2.90 0.43 -23.25
C ARG A 297 3.32 0.67 -21.82
N VAL A 298 4.49 1.29 -21.66
CA VAL A 298 4.88 1.95 -20.42
C VAL A 298 3.94 3.15 -20.24
N VAL A 299 2.91 2.99 -19.42
CA VAL A 299 2.18 4.11 -18.84
C VAL A 299 2.87 4.42 -17.52
N GLU A 300 3.80 5.37 -17.53
CA GLU A 300 4.26 6.01 -16.29
C GLU A 300 3.08 6.78 -15.69
N LEU A 301 2.42 6.18 -14.71
CA LEU A 301 1.53 6.90 -13.81
C LEU A 301 2.41 7.61 -12.78
N PRO A 302 2.34 8.95 -12.66
CA PRO A 302 3.02 9.64 -11.58
C PRO A 302 2.42 9.15 -10.26
N ALA A 303 3.28 8.73 -9.33
CA ALA A 303 2.89 8.49 -7.95
C ALA A 303 2.40 9.83 -7.36
N VAL A 304 1.09 10.06 -7.43
CA VAL A 304 0.47 11.16 -6.70
C VAL A 304 0.54 10.76 -5.23
N PRO A 305 1.11 11.59 -4.34
CA PRO A 305 1.09 11.30 -2.92
C PRO A 305 -0.38 11.15 -2.49
N VAL A 306 -0.74 10.01 -1.90
CA VAL A 306 -2.10 9.68 -1.45
C VAL A 306 -2.70 10.77 -0.53
N MET A 307 -1.85 11.58 0.11
CA MET A 307 -2.23 12.76 0.90
C MET A 307 -2.84 13.90 0.08
N ASP A 308 -2.41 14.11 -1.16
CA ASP A 308 -2.93 15.15 -2.05
C ASP A 308 -4.42 14.91 -2.32
N GLN A 309 -4.81 13.66 -2.62
CA GLN A 309 -6.22 13.35 -2.87
C GLN A 309 -7.07 13.48 -1.60
N LYS A 310 -6.62 12.99 -0.44
CA LYS A 310 -7.40 13.02 0.80
C LYS A 310 -7.67 14.43 1.32
N LEU A 311 -6.74 15.36 1.11
CA LEU A 311 -6.88 16.75 1.58
C LEU A 311 -7.47 17.67 0.50
N LEU A 312 -7.10 17.49 -0.77
CA LEU A 312 -7.57 18.37 -1.83
C LEU A 312 -8.98 18.04 -2.30
N VAL A 313 -9.47 16.80 -2.17
CA VAL A 313 -10.85 16.44 -2.55
C VAL A 313 -11.89 17.18 -1.67
N PRO A 314 -11.81 17.16 -0.32
CA PRO A 314 -12.71 17.95 0.52
C PRO A 314 -12.59 19.45 0.29
N LEU A 315 -11.37 19.98 0.13
CA LEU A 315 -11.15 21.40 -0.18
C LEU A 315 -11.78 21.80 -1.52
N ASN A 316 -11.70 20.95 -2.53
CA ASN A 316 -12.34 21.18 -3.83
C ASN A 316 -13.88 21.18 -3.72
N SER A 317 -14.45 20.30 -2.88
CA SER A 317 -15.89 20.32 -2.58
C SER A 317 -16.33 21.60 -1.86
N ILE A 318 -15.53 22.10 -0.91
CA ILE A 318 -15.77 23.38 -0.22
C ILE A 318 -15.71 24.55 -1.21
N CYS A 319 -14.68 24.59 -2.07
CA CYS A 319 -14.57 25.62 -3.10
C CYS A 319 -15.76 25.60 -4.07
N ARG A 320 -16.21 24.42 -4.50
CA ARG A 320 -17.41 24.28 -5.35
C ARG A 320 -18.68 24.76 -4.66
N ALA A 321 -18.85 24.45 -3.38
CA ALA A 321 -20.00 24.94 -2.62
C ALA A 321 -19.97 26.48 -2.51
N ALA A 322 -18.80 27.07 -2.24
CA ALA A 322 -18.62 28.53 -2.22
C ALA A 322 -18.95 29.15 -3.59
N GLU A 323 -18.50 28.56 -4.70
CA GLU A 323 -18.84 29.02 -6.05
C GLU A 323 -20.34 28.99 -6.34
N GLN A 324 -21.07 27.97 -5.84
CA GLN A 324 -22.52 27.91 -6.00
C GLN A 324 -23.23 28.97 -5.15
N VAL A 325 -22.73 29.23 -3.94
CA VAL A 325 -23.25 30.29 -3.05
C VAL A 325 -23.04 31.67 -3.68
N ALA A 326 -21.90 31.92 -4.33
CA ALA A 326 -21.64 33.17 -5.05
C ALA A 326 -22.63 33.42 -6.20
N LYS A 327 -23.14 32.36 -6.84
CA LYS A 327 -24.11 32.44 -7.96
C LYS A 327 -25.54 32.75 -7.52
N LEU A 328 -25.84 32.78 -6.23
CA LEU A 328 -27.19 33.04 -5.71
C LEU A 328 -27.63 34.52 -5.82
N GLY A 329 -26.77 35.41 -6.32
CA GLY A 329 -27.11 36.81 -6.60
C GLY A 329 -27.33 37.69 -5.36
N ASN A 330 -26.97 37.19 -4.17
CA ASN A 330 -27.04 37.93 -2.91
C ASN A 330 -25.64 38.49 -2.57
N PRO A 331 -25.48 39.82 -2.38
CA PRO A 331 -24.18 40.43 -2.08
C PRO A 331 -23.46 39.84 -0.86
N ARG A 332 -24.20 39.46 0.19
CA ARG A 332 -23.60 38.83 1.38
C ARG A 332 -23.18 37.39 1.12
N ALA A 333 -23.90 36.67 0.26
CA ALA A 333 -23.53 35.31 -0.11
C ALA A 333 -22.23 35.30 -0.92
N SER A 334 -22.06 36.26 -1.83
CA SER A 334 -20.80 36.46 -2.57
C SER A 334 -19.63 36.79 -1.63
N GLU A 335 -19.83 37.68 -0.65
CA GLU A 335 -18.80 38.02 0.34
C GLU A 335 -18.36 36.78 1.16
N TYR A 336 -19.31 35.95 1.60
CA TYR A 336 -18.97 34.71 2.31
C TYR A 336 -18.28 33.68 1.41
N ALA A 337 -18.68 33.57 0.15
CA ALA A 337 -18.02 32.70 -0.82
C ALA A 337 -16.56 33.11 -1.03
N ASP A 338 -16.27 34.40 -1.18
CA ASP A 338 -14.91 34.93 -1.33
C ASP A 338 -14.04 34.65 -0.10
N MET A 339 -14.61 34.82 1.10
CA MET A 339 -13.92 34.48 2.35
C MET A 339 -13.54 33.00 2.42
N ILE A 340 -14.45 32.11 2.02
CA ILE A 340 -14.24 30.65 2.01
C ILE A 340 -13.15 30.29 0.99
N LEU A 341 -13.20 30.84 -0.23
CA LEU A 341 -12.20 30.58 -1.26
C LEU A 341 -10.82 31.07 -0.84
N LYS A 342 -10.73 32.25 -0.21
CA LYS A 342 -9.48 32.79 0.33
C LYS A 342 -8.90 31.91 1.44
N ALA A 343 -9.75 31.44 2.36
CA ALA A 343 -9.33 30.54 3.43
C ALA A 343 -8.83 29.19 2.88
N ALA A 344 -9.54 28.61 1.91
CA ALA A 344 -9.13 27.37 1.24
C ALA A 344 -7.78 27.52 0.51
N SER A 345 -7.54 28.69 -0.09
CA SER A 345 -6.26 29.01 -0.72
C SER A 345 -5.11 29.06 0.30
N VAL A 346 -5.30 29.77 1.42
CA VAL A 346 -4.30 29.84 2.51
C VAL A 346 -3.99 28.46 3.08
N ILE A 347 -5.01 27.66 3.37
CA ILE A 347 -4.85 26.29 3.87
C ILE A 347 -4.02 25.46 2.89
N THR A 348 -4.29 25.56 1.59
CA THR A 348 -3.55 24.82 0.56
C THR A 348 -2.07 25.22 0.55
N GLU A 349 -1.76 26.51 0.64
CA GLU A 349 -0.36 26.98 0.67
C GLU A 349 0.37 26.61 1.96
N GLU A 350 -0.31 26.61 3.11
CA GLU A 350 0.27 26.12 4.37
C GLU A 350 0.55 24.61 4.31
N LEU A 351 -0.36 23.81 3.74
CA LEU A 351 -0.17 22.38 3.54
C LEU A 351 1.02 22.07 2.61
N LYS A 352 1.23 22.89 1.56
CA LYS A 352 2.41 22.81 0.69
C LYS A 352 3.69 23.18 1.44
N ALA A 353 3.67 24.26 2.23
CA ALA A 353 4.82 24.72 3.01
C ALA A 353 5.26 23.69 4.06
N MET A 354 4.31 22.95 4.63
CA MET A 354 4.57 21.84 5.56
C MET A 354 4.94 20.52 4.86
N ALA A 355 5.01 20.50 3.52
CA ALA A 355 5.24 19.30 2.71
C ALA A 355 4.22 18.17 2.97
N ILE A 356 3.00 18.52 3.39
CA ILE A 356 1.89 17.58 3.59
C ILE A 356 1.20 17.28 2.25
N VAL A 357 1.13 18.30 1.38
CA VAL A 357 0.63 18.22 0.00
C VAL A 357 1.77 18.59 -0.95
N SER A 358 1.81 17.99 -2.13
CA SER A 358 2.83 18.27 -3.15
C SER A 358 2.94 19.78 -3.46
N PRO A 359 4.16 20.35 -3.56
CA PRO A 359 4.36 21.74 -4.02
C PRO A 359 3.78 22.00 -5.41
N LEU A 360 3.65 20.95 -6.22
CA LEU A 360 3.10 20.99 -7.58
C LEU A 360 1.57 20.81 -7.61
N ALA A 361 0.94 20.51 -6.48
CA ALA A 361 -0.50 20.36 -6.42
C ALA A 361 -1.22 21.67 -6.73
N ARG A 362 -2.24 21.59 -7.59
CA ARG A 362 -3.01 22.76 -8.01
C ARG A 362 -3.89 23.24 -6.87
N ASN A 363 -3.91 24.55 -6.62
CA ASN A 363 -4.78 25.13 -5.60
C ASN A 363 -6.25 25.09 -6.08
N PRO A 364 -7.16 24.44 -5.35
CA PRO A 364 -8.56 24.34 -5.77
C PRO A 364 -9.26 25.71 -5.90
N ALA A 365 -8.82 26.72 -5.15
CA ALA A 365 -9.39 28.07 -5.19
C ALA A 365 -9.02 28.86 -6.46
N ASP A 366 -7.94 28.49 -7.17
CA ASP A 366 -7.48 29.21 -8.37
C ASP A 366 -8.44 29.07 -9.57
N ARG A 367 -9.31 28.05 -9.55
CA ARG A 367 -10.34 27.86 -10.60
C ARG A 367 -11.37 28.99 -10.64
N ALA A 368 -11.67 29.59 -9.49
CA ALA A 368 -12.65 30.67 -9.38
C ALA A 368 -12.11 32.00 -9.93
N ILE A 369 -10.83 32.30 -9.68
CA ILE A 369 -10.18 33.58 -10.04
C ILE A 369 -10.07 33.76 -11.57
N HIS A 370 -9.96 32.67 -12.34
CA HIS A 370 -9.92 32.71 -13.80
C HIS A 370 -11.30 32.71 -14.48
N SER A 371 -12.39 32.52 -13.73
CA SER A 371 -13.75 32.55 -14.30
C SER A 371 -14.28 33.97 -14.54
N GLU A 372 -13.74 34.99 -13.85
CA GLU A 372 -14.15 36.39 -14.03
C GLU A 372 -13.37 37.14 -15.12
N THR A 373 -12.22 36.62 -15.56
CA THR A 373 -11.37 37.30 -16.57
C THR A 373 -11.68 36.91 -18.02
N GLY A 374 -12.50 35.88 -18.26
CA GLY A 374 -12.87 35.41 -19.61
C GLY A 374 -14.19 35.97 -20.18
N GLY A 375 -14.93 36.79 -19.42
CA GLY A 375 -16.32 37.15 -19.73
C GLY A 375 -16.58 38.55 -20.29
N ARG A 376 -15.56 39.37 -20.57
CA ARG A 376 -15.75 40.73 -21.13
C ARG A 376 -14.87 40.98 -22.35
N SER A 377 -15.14 40.25 -23.44
CA SER A 377 -14.76 40.69 -24.79
C SER A 377 -15.64 40.03 -25.86
N SER A 378 -16.91 40.45 -25.93
CA SER A 378 -17.70 40.43 -27.17
C SER A 378 -19.03 41.15 -26.95
N SER A 379 -18.99 42.47 -27.12
CA SER A 379 -20.10 43.31 -27.62
C SER A 379 -19.48 44.51 -28.30
#